data_AF-A0A024A2Q0-F1
#
_entry.id   AF-A0A024A2Q0-F1
#
_cell.length_a   1.000
_cell.length_b   1.000
_cell.length_c   1.000
_cell.angle_alpha   90.00
_cell.angle_beta   90.00
_cell.angle_gamma   90.00
#
_symmetry.space_group_name_H-M   'P 1'
#
loop_
_entity.id
_entity.type
_entity.pdbx_description
1 polymer ?
#
loop_
_entity_poly.entity_id
_entity_poly.type
_entity_poly.pdbx_seq_one_letter_code
_entity_poly.pdbx_strand_id
1 'polypeptide(L)'
;GHSSFITHLDWSVNSQFLVSNSGDYEILYWVPSACKQVVSVETTRDIEWATYTCTLGFHVFGSKPHLQWTQQPRHQRGLPL
;
A
#
# COMPACT_ATOMS: atom_id res chain seq x y z
N GLY A 1 -4.36 17.51 -3.73
CA GLY A 1 -4.83 17.03 -2.42
C GLY A 1 -6.12 16.27 -2.63
N HIS A 2 -6.49 15.39 -1.71
CA HIS A 2 -7.80 14.69 -1.78
C HIS A 2 -8.95 15.68 -1.64
N SER A 3 -10.07 15.38 -2.30
CA SER A 3 -11.30 16.16 -2.24
C SER A 3 -12.26 15.70 -1.14
N SER A 4 -11.97 14.57 -0.49
CA SER A 4 -12.73 13.99 0.64
C SER A 4 -11.80 13.45 1.75
N PHE A 5 -12.39 12.84 2.78
CA PHE A 5 -11.66 12.22 3.90
C PHE A 5 -10.91 10.96 3.47
N ILE A 6 -9.77 10.69 4.09
CA ILE A 6 -8.93 9.52 3.83
C ILE A 6 -9.53 8.28 4.51
N THR A 7 -9.65 7.18 3.78
CA THR A 7 -10.18 5.90 4.27
C THR A 7 -9.06 4.90 4.55
N HIS A 8 -8.04 4.86 3.70
CA HIS A 8 -6.92 3.92 3.79
C HIS A 8 -5.60 4.58 3.39
N LEU A 9 -4.51 4.02 3.90
CA LEU A 9 -3.16 4.51 3.64
C LEU A 9 -2.16 3.35 3.75
N ASP A 10 -1.29 3.19 2.74
CA ASP A 10 -0.20 2.23 2.78
C ASP A 10 1.13 2.88 2.40
N TRP A 11 2.19 2.46 3.07
CA TRP A 11 3.56 2.84 2.77
C TRP A 11 4.22 1.84 1.84
N SER A 12 5.15 2.29 0.99
CA SER A 12 6.04 1.38 0.27
C SER A 12 7.03 0.71 1.23
N VAL A 13 7.53 -0.48 0.87
CA VAL A 13 8.52 -1.22 1.67
C VAL A 13 9.79 -0.38 1.93
N ASN A 14 10.19 0.43 0.95
CA ASN A 14 11.35 1.32 1.05
C ASN A 14 11.05 2.67 1.74
N SER A 15 9.83 2.90 2.23
CA SER A 15 9.37 4.14 2.88
C SER A 15 9.49 5.43 2.03
N GLN A 16 9.66 5.30 0.71
CA GLN A 16 9.77 6.45 -0.20
C GLN A 16 8.43 6.93 -0.75
N PHE A 17 7.43 6.04 -0.78
CA PHE A 17 6.13 6.30 -1.38
C PHE A 17 5.00 5.96 -0.43
N LEU A 18 3.87 6.63 -0.68
CA LEU A 18 2.64 6.43 0.06
C LEU A 18 1.48 6.42 -0.92
N VAL A 19 0.56 5.48 -0.75
CA VAL A 19 -0.73 5.45 -1.44
C VAL A 19 -1.85 5.71 -0.45
N SER A 20 -2.89 6.38 -0.90
CA SER A 20 -4.04 6.76 -0.07
C SER A 20 -5.33 6.63 -0.87
N ASN A 21 -6.37 6.11 -0.22
CA ASN A 21 -7.73 6.11 -0.74
C ASN A 21 -8.58 7.10 0.04
N SER A 22 -9.54 7.72 -0.64
CA SER A 22 -10.51 8.64 -0.04
C SER A 22 -11.94 8.11 -0.10
N GLY A 23 -12.84 8.75 0.64
CA GLY A 23 -14.27 8.42 0.68
C GLY A 23 -15.04 8.74 -0.60
N ASP A 24 -14.46 9.53 -1.50
CA ASP A 24 -14.95 9.80 -2.86
C ASP A 24 -14.23 8.97 -3.94
N TYR A 25 -13.55 7.90 -3.52
CA TYR A 25 -12.90 6.90 -4.39
C TYR A 25 -11.69 7.41 -5.17
N GLU A 26 -11.03 8.49 -4.73
CA GLU A 26 -9.75 8.92 -5.30
C GLU A 26 -8.61 8.02 -4.81
N ILE A 27 -7.65 7.75 -5.70
CA ILE A 27 -6.41 7.04 -5.40
C ILE A 27 -5.26 7.99 -5.69
N LEU A 28 -4.57 8.45 -4.65
CA LEU A 28 -3.44 9.37 -4.79
C LEU A 28 -2.16 8.76 -4.25
N TYR A 29 -1.07 9.00 -4.98
CA TYR A 29 0.29 8.58 -4.65
C TYR A 29 1.16 9.78 -4.26
N TRP A 30 2.10 9.56 -3.36
CA TRP A 30 2.90 10.64 -2.76
C TRP A 30 4.36 10.25 -2.61
N VAL A 31 5.24 11.24 -2.68
CA VAL A 31 6.60 11.22 -2.11
C VAL A 31 6.54 12.04 -0.82
N PRO A 32 6.42 11.40 0.35
CA PRO A 32 6.18 12.10 1.61
C PRO A 32 7.34 13.01 2.00
N SER A 33 8.58 12.61 1.71
CA SER A 33 9.78 13.41 1.97
C SER A 33 9.80 14.75 1.22
N ALA A 34 9.11 14.83 0.08
CA ALA A 34 9.01 16.04 -0.73
C ALA A 34 7.64 16.72 -0.62
N CYS A 35 6.70 16.16 0.13
CA CYS A 35 5.29 16.56 0.17
C CYS A 35 4.67 16.73 -1.23
N LYS A 36 5.06 15.87 -2.18
CA LYS A 36 4.65 15.96 -3.60
C LYS A 36 3.79 14.77 -4.00
N GLN A 37 2.77 15.06 -4.79
CA GLN A 37 1.93 14.05 -5.43
C GLN A 37 2.67 13.44 -6.62
N VAL A 38 2.60 12.12 -6.76
CA VAL A 38 3.10 11.38 -7.93
C VAL A 38 1.92 11.12 -8.85
N VAL A 39 1.98 11.63 -10.08
CA VAL A 39 0.94 11.45 -11.10
C VAL A 39 1.35 10.46 -12.20
N SER A 40 2.62 10.03 -12.22
CA SER A 40 3.14 9.08 -13.19
C SER A 40 2.73 7.65 -12.84
N VAL A 41 1.88 7.04 -13.68
CA VAL A 41 1.44 5.65 -13.55
C VAL A 41 2.60 4.66 -13.76
N GLU A 42 3.60 5.01 -14.57
CA GLU A 42 4.81 4.20 -14.74
C GLU A 42 5.59 4.07 -13.43
N THR A 43 5.64 5.14 -12.63
CA THR A 43 6.33 5.11 -11.35
C THR A 43 5.53 4.35 -10.29
N THR A 44 4.20 4.39 -10.33
CA THR A 44 3.35 3.90 -9.23
C THR A 44 2.88 2.45 -9.37
N ARG A 45 2.89 1.90 -10.59
CA ARG A 45 2.41 0.53 -10.85
C ARG A 45 3.28 -0.58 -10.23
N ASP A 46 4.60 -0.36 -10.19
CA ASP A 46 5.60 -1.38 -9.80
C ASP A 46 6.09 -1.17 -8.36
N ILE A 47 5.41 -0.34 -7.58
CA ILE A 47 5.75 -0.12 -6.17
C ILE A 47 5.34 -1.32 -5.34
N GLU A 48 6.29 -1.88 -4.59
CA GLU A 48 6.01 -2.86 -3.55
C GLU A 48 5.54 -2.17 -2.26
N TRP A 49 4.35 -2.51 -1.80
CA TRP A 49 3.72 -1.93 -0.62
C TRP A 49 4.04 -2.76 0.63
N ALA A 50 4.33 -2.08 1.74
CA ALA A 50 4.56 -2.73 3.03
C ALA A 50 3.27 -3.34 3.60
N THR A 51 2.14 -2.69 3.31
CA THR A 51 0.79 -3.11 3.68
C THR A 51 -0.13 -2.95 2.48
N TYR A 52 -1.25 -3.68 2.48
CA TYR A 52 -2.24 -3.68 1.40
C TYR A 52 -3.63 -3.45 1.99
N THR A 53 -3.78 -2.34 2.70
CA THR A 53 -5.06 -1.94 3.32
C THR A 53 -5.93 -1.11 2.37
N CYS A 54 -5.33 -0.46 1.37
CA CYS A 54 -6.02 0.25 0.31
C CYS A 54 -6.85 -0.73 -0.53
N THR A 55 -8.17 -0.56 -0.46
CA THR A 55 -9.15 -1.38 -1.18
C THR A 55 -9.27 -0.98 -2.65
N LEU A 56 -8.68 0.15 -3.05
CA LEU A 56 -8.68 0.66 -4.41
C LEU A 56 -7.22 0.83 -4.89
N GLY A 57 -6.86 0.16 -5.98
CA GLY A 57 -5.51 0.25 -6.56
C GLY A 57 -5.25 -0.81 -7.63
N PHE A 58 -4.19 -0.61 -8.43
CA PHE A 58 -3.76 -1.58 -9.44
C PHE A 58 -3.42 -2.95 -8.84
N HIS A 59 -2.92 -2.99 -7.60
CA HIS A 59 -2.64 -4.22 -6.86
C HIS A 59 -3.89 -5.05 -6.52
N VAL A 60 -5.09 -4.45 -6.58
CA VAL A 60 -6.35 -5.10 -6.22
C VAL A 60 -6.90 -5.97 -7.37
N PHE A 61 -6.54 -5.67 -8.63
CA PHE A 61 -7.03 -6.39 -9.81
C PHE A 61 -6.10 -7.48 -10.37
N GLY A 62 -4.96 -7.74 -9.71
CA GLY A 62 -4.02 -8.79 -10.09
C GLY A 62 -3.49 -9.49 -8.85
N SER A 63 -4.04 -10.66 -8.53
CA SER A 63 -3.68 -11.45 -7.35
C SER A 63 -2.17 -11.57 -7.10
N LYS A 64 -1.72 -11.08 -5.95
CA LYS A 64 -0.69 -11.76 -5.14
C LYS A 64 -1.03 -11.65 -3.65
N PRO A 65 -1.71 -12.66 -3.06
CA PRO A 65 -1.63 -12.88 -1.62
C PRO A 65 -0.30 -13.60 -1.32
N HIS A 66 0.85 -12.96 -1.54
CA HIS A 66 2.14 -13.53 -1.13
C HIS A 66 2.58 -13.06 0.27
N LEU A 67 1.99 -11.98 0.79
CA LEU A 67 2.39 -11.41 2.08
C LEU A 67 1.46 -11.76 3.26
N GLN A 68 0.36 -12.50 3.02
CA GLN A 68 -0.39 -13.07 4.15
C GLN A 68 0.43 -14.16 4.90
N TRP A 69 1.48 -14.71 4.28
CA TRP A 69 2.34 -15.74 4.89
C TRP A 69 3.63 -15.21 5.52
N THR A 70 4.01 -13.95 5.32
CA THR A 70 5.20 -13.35 5.96
C THR A 70 4.87 -12.48 7.16
N GLN A 71 3.59 -12.19 7.42
CA GLN A 71 3.12 -11.48 8.63
C GLN A 71 2.58 -12.41 9.73
N GLN A 72 2.99 -13.68 9.78
CA GLN A 72 2.85 -14.41 11.04
C GLN A 72 3.86 -13.83 12.05
N PRO A 73 3.43 -13.37 13.24
CA PRO A 73 4.35 -13.03 14.30
C PRO A 73 5.22 -14.26 14.59
N ARG A 74 6.55 -14.10 14.69
CA ARG A 74 7.53 -15.17 14.98
C ARG A 74 7.30 -15.94 16.29
N HIS A 75 6.19 -15.71 16.99
CA HIS A 75 5.84 -16.30 18.27
C HIS A 75 4.98 -17.58 18.20
N GLN A 76 4.74 -18.16 17.01
CA GLN A 76 4.10 -19.48 16.90
C GLN A 76 4.96 -20.53 16.17
N ARG A 77 6.29 -20.48 16.31
CA ARG A 77 7.16 -21.63 16.03
C ARG A 77 7.37 -22.44 17.31
N GLY A 78 6.40 -23.26 17.64
CA GLY A 78 6.47 -24.32 18.66
C GLY A 78 5.15 -25.08 18.67
N LEU A 79 5.07 -26.40 18.58
CA LEU A 79 6.03 -27.52 18.66
C LEU A 79 5.44 -28.68 17.79
N PRO A 80 5.77 -29.98 17.98
CA PRO A 80 6.75 -30.72 17.20
C PRO A 80 6.19 -31.94 16.44
N LEU A 81 7.07 -32.51 15.60
CA LEU A 81 7.01 -33.77 14.81
C LEU A 81 5.99 -33.83 13.66
#